data_AF-A0A379FA50-F1
#
_entry.id   AF-A0A379FA50-F1
#
_cell.length_a   1.000
_cell.length_b   1.000
_cell.length_c   1.000
_cell.angle_alpha   90.00
_cell.angle_beta   90.00
_cell.angle_gamma   90.00
#
_symmetry.space_group_name_H-M   'P 1'
#
loop_
_entity.id
_entity.type
_entity.pdbx_description
1 polymer ?
#
loop_
_entity_poly.entity_id
_entity_poly.type
_entity_poly.pdbx_seq_one_letter_code
_entity_poly.pdbx_strand_id
1 'polypeptide(L)'
;MSLCLTLLSSCNKTPLTVVKAPEKFVPTHLLQPCSAPFFNVQVWGDYPDYVARLMLVLEKCNTDKKAVVEILATKNQLGTHELDHKRKQIKEL
;
A
#
# COMPACT_ATOMS: atom_id res chain seq x y z
N MET A 1 -15.96 -45.02 30.93
CA MET A 1 -15.57 -43.60 30.94
C MET A 1 -14.72 -43.31 29.71
N SER A 2 -15.31 -42.85 28.60
CA SER A 2 -14.54 -42.22 27.53
C SER A 2 -15.50 -41.51 26.58
N LEU A 3 -16.02 -40.36 27.03
CA LEU A 3 -16.88 -39.47 26.24
C LEU A 3 -16.10 -38.25 25.68
N CYS A 4 -14.77 -38.19 25.86
CA CYS A 4 -13.99 -36.98 25.56
C CYS A 4 -13.35 -36.93 24.16
N LEU A 5 -13.38 -38.00 23.35
CA LEU A 5 -12.68 -38.01 22.05
C LEU A 5 -13.50 -37.48 20.86
N THR A 6 -14.80 -37.23 21.01
CA THR A 6 -15.66 -36.79 19.88
C THR A 6 -15.83 -35.28 19.77
N LEU A 7 -15.23 -34.47 20.66
CA LEU A 7 -15.47 -33.03 20.75
C LEU A 7 -14.44 -32.15 20.00
N LEU A 8 -13.45 -32.72 19.31
CA LEU A 8 -12.37 -31.95 18.67
C LEU A 8 -12.39 -31.94 17.14
N SER A 9 -13.37 -32.57 16.48
CA SER A 9 -13.50 -32.51 15.02
C SER A 9 -14.58 -31.51 14.58
N SER A 10 -14.32 -30.22 14.77
CA SER A 10 -15.00 -29.19 13.98
C SER A 10 -13.95 -28.33 13.27
N CYS A 11 -13.39 -28.88 12.20
CA CYS A 11 -12.70 -28.08 11.20
C CYS A 11 -13.80 -27.44 10.34
N ASN A 12 -14.30 -26.30 10.79
CA ASN A 12 -15.28 -25.54 10.02
C ASN A 12 -14.54 -24.96 8.82
N LYS A 13 -14.85 -25.44 7.61
CA LYS A 13 -14.32 -24.90 6.37
C LYS A 13 -14.95 -23.53 6.17
N THR A 14 -14.37 -22.49 6.77
CA THR A 14 -14.75 -21.10 6.48
C THR A 14 -14.68 -20.90 4.98
N PRO A 15 -15.79 -20.55 4.31
CA PRO A 15 -15.77 -20.23 2.89
C PRO A 15 -14.80 -19.08 2.68
N LEU A 16 -13.74 -19.33 1.91
CA LEU A 16 -12.84 -18.27 1.46
C LEU A 16 -13.62 -17.41 0.46
N THR A 17 -14.23 -16.34 0.95
CA THR A 17 -14.76 -15.30 0.07
C THR A 17 -13.57 -14.70 -0.66
N VAL A 18 -13.36 -15.10 -1.92
CA VAL A 18 -12.31 -14.54 -2.77
C VAL A 18 -12.73 -13.11 -3.11
N VAL A 19 -12.36 -12.17 -2.26
CA VAL A 19 -12.50 -10.74 -2.56
C VAL A 19 -11.51 -10.44 -3.67
N LYS A 20 -12.03 -10.05 -4.84
CA LYS A 20 -11.21 -9.62 -5.97
C LYS A 20 -10.32 -8.47 -5.50
N ALA A 21 -9.00 -8.66 -5.56
CA ALA A 21 -8.05 -7.62 -5.19
C ALA A 21 -8.33 -6.35 -6.02
N PRO A 22 -8.18 -5.15 -5.43
CA PRO A 22 -8.27 -3.91 -6.18
C PRO A 22 -7.34 -3.95 -7.38
N GLU A 23 -7.88 -3.65 -8.57
CA GLU A 23 -7.11 -3.64 -9.83
C GLU A 23 -5.95 -2.64 -9.78
N LYS A 24 -6.15 -1.51 -9.07
CA LYS A 24 -5.14 -0.50 -8.82
C LYS A 24 -4.71 -0.57 -7.35
N PHE A 25 -3.49 -1.05 -7.15
CA PHE A 25 -2.90 -1.19 -5.81
C PHE A 25 -2.37 0.15 -5.25
N VAL A 26 -1.90 1.04 -6.13
CA VAL A 26 -1.46 2.39 -5.75
C VAL A 26 -2.57 3.41 -6.11
N PRO A 27 -3.01 4.25 -5.16
CA PRO A 27 -3.95 5.33 -5.45
C PRO A 27 -3.43 6.26 -6.55
N THR A 28 -4.26 6.55 -7.55
CA THR A 28 -3.84 7.33 -8.73
C THR A 28 -3.42 8.76 -8.40
N HIS A 29 -3.96 9.37 -7.34
CA HIS A 29 -3.56 10.71 -6.90
C HIS A 29 -2.10 10.78 -6.45
N LEU A 30 -1.53 9.68 -5.92
CA LEU A 30 -0.11 9.62 -5.54
C LEU A 30 0.83 9.51 -6.74
N LEU A 31 0.30 9.16 -7.92
CA LEU A 31 1.04 9.03 -9.17
C LEU A 31 0.96 10.30 -10.02
N GLN A 32 0.20 11.31 -9.57
CA GLN A 32 0.10 12.57 -10.31
C GLN A 32 1.42 13.36 -10.21
N PRO A 33 1.82 14.03 -11.30
CA PRO A 33 2.99 14.89 -11.26
C PRO A 33 2.84 16.02 -10.24
N CYS A 34 3.94 16.31 -9.56
CA CYS A 34 4.08 17.46 -8.69
C CYS A 34 3.99 18.75 -9.50
N SER A 35 3.01 19.59 -9.18
CA SER A 35 2.85 20.89 -9.82
C SER A 35 3.65 21.94 -9.07
N ALA A 36 4.64 22.54 -9.75
CA ALA A 36 5.36 23.67 -9.19
C ALA A 36 4.39 24.85 -8.92
N PRO A 37 4.62 25.65 -7.86
CA PRO A 37 3.86 26.87 -7.66
C PRO A 37 4.11 27.84 -8.82
N PHE A 38 3.10 28.65 -9.14
CA PHE A 38 3.23 29.65 -10.20
C PHE A 38 4.33 30.67 -9.85
N PHE A 39 5.22 30.96 -10.81
CA PHE A 39 6.28 31.93 -10.63
C PHE A 39 5.77 33.32 -10.99
N ASN A 40 5.41 34.10 -9.96
CA ASN A 40 4.88 35.46 -10.06
C ASN A 40 5.73 36.49 -9.31
N VAL A 41 7.01 36.19 -9.08
CA VAL A 41 7.93 37.10 -8.39
C VAL A 41 8.13 38.34 -9.25
N GLN A 42 7.74 39.51 -8.73
CA GLN A 42 7.91 40.80 -9.41
C GLN A 42 9.03 41.63 -8.77
N VAL A 43 9.18 41.51 -7.45
CA VAL A 43 10.26 42.13 -6.69
C VAL A 43 10.98 41.10 -5.82
N TRP A 44 12.22 41.41 -5.42
CA TRP A 44 13.01 40.54 -4.55
C TRP A 44 12.30 40.16 -3.24
N GLY A 45 11.41 41.03 -2.74
CA GLY A 45 10.60 40.77 -1.55
C GLY A 45 9.59 39.63 -1.69
N ASP A 46 9.20 39.26 -2.92
CA ASP A 46 8.23 38.18 -3.18
C ASP A 46 8.91 36.79 -3.20
N TYR A 47 10.23 36.78 -3.39
CA TYR A 47 11.00 35.54 -3.57
C TYR A 47 10.94 34.59 -2.36
N PRO A 48 11.03 35.06 -1.10
CA PRO A 48 10.90 34.17 0.07
C PRO A 48 9.57 33.42 0.11
N ASP A 49 8.47 34.07 -0.26
CA ASP A 49 7.13 33.47 -0.28
C ASP A 49 6.99 32.43 -1.42
N TYR A 50 7.54 32.72 -2.60
CA TYR A 50 7.66 31.73 -3.67
C TYR A 50 8.47 30.50 -3.24
N VAL A 51 9.63 30.71 -2.60
CA VAL A 51 10.48 29.62 -2.10
C VAL A 51 9.75 28.81 -1.03
N ALA A 52 9.04 29.45 -0.11
CA ALA A 52 8.26 28.76 0.92
C ALA A 52 7.19 27.84 0.30
N ARG A 53 6.43 28.33 -0.69
CA ARG A 53 5.47 27.49 -1.42
C ARG A 53 6.14 26.34 -2.15
N LEU A 54 7.29 26.58 -2.78
CA LEU A 54 8.04 25.56 -3.49
C LEU A 54 8.49 24.44 -2.53
N MET A 55 8.98 24.81 -1.34
CA MET A 55 9.40 23.84 -0.32
C MET A 55 8.23 22.98 0.17
N LEU A 56 7.05 23.58 0.38
CA LEU A 56 5.84 22.82 0.76
C LEU A 56 5.41 21.82 -0.33
N VAL A 57 5.46 22.23 -1.60
CA VAL A 57 5.17 21.32 -2.72
C VAL A 57 6.17 20.17 -2.76
N LEU A 58 7.47 20.44 -2.57
CA LEU A 58 8.51 19.42 -2.55
C LEU A 58 8.32 18.42 -1.39
N GLU A 59 8.00 18.92 -0.20
CA GLU A 59 7.75 18.08 0.97
C GLU A 59 6.56 17.14 0.75
N LYS A 60 5.43 17.68 0.26
CA LYS A 60 4.26 16.87 -0.09
C LYS A 60 4.63 15.80 -1.11
N CYS A 61 5.35 16.18 -2.16
CA CYS A 61 5.75 15.26 -3.22
C CYS A 61 6.66 14.13 -2.77
N ASN A 62 7.63 14.43 -1.91
CA ASN A 62 8.50 13.42 -1.34
C ASN A 62 7.73 12.48 -0.41
N THR A 63 6.76 13.01 0.34
CA THR A 63 5.84 12.23 1.18
C THR A 63 4.99 11.29 0.33
N ASP A 64 4.35 11.79 -0.73
CA ASP A 64 3.54 10.99 -1.66
C ASP A 64 4.38 9.87 -2.31
N LYS A 65 5.61 10.19 -2.75
CA LYS A 65 6.55 9.20 -3.31
C LYS A 65 6.93 8.12 -2.31
N LYS A 66 7.18 8.49 -1.05
CA LYS A 66 7.48 7.54 0.03
C LYS A 66 6.28 6.59 0.27
N ALA A 67 5.07 7.13 0.30
CA ALA A 67 3.86 6.32 0.44
C ALA A 67 3.70 5.30 -0.69
N VAL A 68 3.99 5.68 -1.94
CA VAL A 68 3.97 4.75 -3.08
C VAL A 68 4.96 3.60 -2.87
N VAL A 69 6.18 3.90 -2.41
CA VAL A 69 7.21 2.87 -2.15
C VAL A 69 6.74 1.91 -1.05
N GLU A 70 6.18 2.42 0.04
CA GLU A 70 5.67 1.60 1.15
C GLU A 70 4.53 0.69 0.71
N ILE A 71 3.57 1.24 -0.05
CA ILE A 71 2.47 0.48 -0.65
C ILE A 71 3.04 -0.67 -1.50
N LEU A 72 3.94 -0.37 -2.43
CA LEU A 72 4.54 -1.40 -3.30
C LEU A 72 5.31 -2.46 -2.51
N ALA A 73 6.00 -2.09 -1.43
CA ALA A 73 6.68 -3.02 -0.55
C ALA A 73 5.68 -3.99 0.13
N THR A 74 4.56 -3.48 0.65
CA THR A 74 3.48 -4.31 1.22
C THR A 74 2.88 -5.26 0.18
N LYS A 75 2.68 -4.79 -1.06
CA LYS A 75 2.21 -5.66 -2.16
C LYS A 75 3.14 -6.85 -2.38
N ASN A 76 4.44 -6.59 -2.41
CA ASN A 76 5.44 -7.61 -2.67
C ASN A 76 5.46 -8.65 -1.55
N GLN A 77 5.36 -8.22 -0.29
CA GLN A 77 5.26 -9.12 0.86
C GLN A 77 4.02 -10.02 0.79
N LEU A 78 2.86 -9.46 0.42
CA LEU A 78 1.63 -10.24 0.25
C LEU A 78 1.80 -11.30 -0.85
N GLY A 79 2.42 -10.93 -1.99
CA GLY A 79 2.72 -11.85 -3.07
C GLY A 79 3.62 -13.00 -2.63
N THR A 80 4.68 -12.71 -1.86
CA THR A 80 5.57 -13.76 -1.32
C THR A 80 4.84 -14.72 -0.38
N HIS A 81 3.97 -14.21 0.50
CA HIS A 81 3.21 -15.04 1.44
C HIS A 81 2.19 -15.93 0.72
N GLU A 82 1.53 -15.43 -0.33
CA GLU A 82 0.61 -16.23 -1.14
C GLU A 82 1.34 -17.39 -1.86
N LEU A 83 2.53 -17.13 -2.40
CA LEU A 83 3.36 -18.15 -3.06
C LEU A 83 3.82 -19.22 -2.06
N ASP A 84 4.24 -18.83 -0.87
CA ASP A 84 4.65 -19.77 0.18
C ASP A 84 3.50 -20.65 0.67
N HIS A 85 2.31 -20.08 0.80
CA HIS A 85 1.10 -20.83 1.15
C HIS A 85 0.76 -21.88 0.09
N LYS A 86 0.73 -21.50 -1.20
CA LYS A 86 0.48 -22.45 -2.31
C LYS A 86 1.53 -23.55 -2.35
N ARG A 87 2.79 -23.23 -2.08
CA ARG A 87 3.89 -24.21 -2.05
C ARG A 87 3.73 -25.24 -0.94
N LYS A 88 3.24 -24.85 0.23
CA LYS A 88 2.96 -25.77 1.34
C LYS A 88 1.81 -26.73 0.99
N GLN A 89 0.73 -26.22 0.41
CA GLN A 89 -0.42 -27.05 -0.01
C GLN A 89 -0.03 -28.11 -1.05
N ILE A 90 0.90 -27.81 -1.96
CA ILE A 90 1.38 -28.78 -2.96
C ILE A 90 2.26 -29.88 -2.33
N LYS A 91 2.97 -29.59 -1.24
CA LYS A 91 3.84 -30.57 -0.56
C LYS A 91 3.08 -31.53 0.37
N GLU A 92 1.83 -31.22 0.69
CA GLU A 92 0.96 -32.05 1.54
C GLU A 92 0.05 -32.98 0.72
N LEU A 93 0.20 -32.96 -0.61
CA LEU A 93 -0.38 -33.90 -1.59
C LEU A 93 0.66 -34.95 -1.99
#